data_AF-A0A9E6BG63-F1
#
_entry.id   AF-A0A9E6BG63-F1
#
_cell.length_a   1.000
_cell.length_b   1.000
_cell.length_c   1.000
_cell.angle_alpha   90.00
_cell.angle_beta   90.00
_cell.angle_gamma   90.00
#
_symmetry.space_group_name_H-M   'P 1'
#
loop_
_entity.id
_entity.type
_entity.pdbx_description
1 polymer ?
#
loop_
_entity_poly.entity_id
_entity_poly.type
_entity_poly.pdbx_seq_one_letter_code
_entity_poly.pdbx_strand_id
1 'polypeptide(L)'
;MAAKGVKTKQKVIDKSLHLFSVKGYYNTSVNDILEAANLTKGGLYGHFKSKEDIWYAAYDKAVAIWKALVFKDIEKIDDPLKRI
;
A
#
# COMPACT_ATOMS: atom_id res chain seq x y z
N MET A 1 15.92 14.65 8.71
CA MET A 1 15.59 14.45 7.27
C MET A 1 14.95 13.08 6.99
N ALA A 2 15.52 11.96 7.44
CA ALA A 2 15.00 10.60 7.18
C ALA A 2 13.52 10.38 7.57
N ALA A 3 13.09 10.85 8.74
CA ALA A 3 11.72 10.66 9.23
C ALA A 3 10.65 11.33 8.33
N LYS A 4 10.97 12.46 7.68
CA LYS A 4 10.05 13.12 6.74
C LYS A 4 9.88 12.29 5.48
N GLY A 5 10.97 11.76 4.93
CA GLY A 5 10.94 10.89 3.75
C GLY A 5 10.13 9.61 3.98
N VAL A 6 10.28 8.98 5.15
CA VAL A 6 9.48 7.80 5.52
C VAL A 6 7.98 8.13 5.59
N LYS A 7 7.61 9.25 6.22
CA LYS A 7 6.20 9.70 6.29
C LYS A 7 5.63 9.98 4.89
N THR A 8 6.40 10.64 4.02
CA THR A 8 5.97 10.89 2.63
C THR A 8 5.77 9.59 1.86
N LYS A 9 6.73 8.66 1.94
CA LYS A 9 6.63 7.34 1.31
C LYS A 9 5.37 6.59 1.78
N GLN A 10 5.12 6.58 3.09
CA GLN A 10 3.93 5.93 3.65
C GLN A 10 2.64 6.59 3.16
N LYS A 11 2.59 7.92 3.08
CA LYS A 11 1.43 8.65 2.56
C LYS A 11 1.11 8.25 1.12
N VAL A 12 2.13 8.10 0.27
CA VAL A 12 1.95 7.61 -1.11
C VAL A 12 1.34 6.22 -1.11
N ILE A 13 1.92 5.27 -0.34
CA ILE A 13 1.43 3.90 -0.24
C ILE A 13 -0.06 3.88 0.17
N ASP A 14 -0.43 4.68 1.17
CA ASP A 14 -1.78 4.69 1.73
C ASP A 14 -2.81 5.23 0.74
N LYS A 15 -2.46 6.31 0.04
CA LYS A 15 -3.34 6.92 -0.97
C LYS A 15 -3.45 6.04 -2.21
N SER A 16 -2.34 5.44 -2.64
CA SER A 16 -2.34 4.50 -3.76
C SER A 16 -3.13 3.24 -3.46
N LEU A 17 -2.99 2.65 -2.26
CA LEU A 17 -3.80 1.51 -1.83
C LEU A 17 -5.30 1.81 -1.98
N HIS A 18 -5.75 2.96 -1.47
CA HIS A 18 -7.15 3.35 -1.60
C HIS A 18 -7.58 3.52 -3.06
N LEU A 19 -6.82 4.27 -3.87
CA LEU A 19 -7.14 4.49 -5.29
C LEU A 19 -7.19 3.17 -6.07
N PHE A 20 -6.22 2.29 -5.85
CA PHE A 20 -6.17 0.98 -6.47
C PHE A 20 -7.34 0.08 -6.06
N SER A 21 -7.76 0.11 -4.79
CA SER A 21 -8.92 -0.65 -4.33
C SER A 21 -10.24 -0.15 -4.90
N VAL A 22 -10.37 1.15 -5.17
CA VAL A 22 -11.64 1.76 -5.64
C VAL A 22 -11.73 1.80 -7.17
N LYS A 23 -10.64 2.18 -7.85
CA LYS A 23 -10.61 2.40 -9.31
C LYS A 23 -10.00 1.23 -10.07
N GLY A 24 -9.22 0.37 -9.41
CA GLY A 24 -8.37 -0.62 -10.05
C GLY A 24 -7.03 -0.05 -10.53
N TYR A 25 -6.08 -0.94 -10.82
CA TYR A 25 -4.72 -0.55 -11.24
C TYR A 25 -4.74 0.28 -12.53
N TYR A 26 -5.36 -0.22 -13.59
CA TYR A 26 -5.30 0.41 -14.92
C TYR A 26 -5.96 1.80 -14.96
N ASN A 27 -7.03 2.03 -14.18
CA ASN A 27 -7.74 3.31 -14.15
C ASN A 27 -7.15 4.33 -13.16
N THR A 28 -6.07 3.99 -12.46
CA THR A 28 -5.38 4.90 -11.53
C THR A 28 -4.14 5.46 -12.21
N SER A 29 -4.09 6.77 -12.46
CA SER A 29 -2.92 7.41 -13.06
C SER A 29 -1.86 7.78 -12.00
N VAL A 30 -0.62 8.05 -12.41
CA VAL A 30 0.39 8.62 -11.49
C VAL A 30 -0.04 10.02 -11.02
N ASN A 31 -0.76 10.78 -11.85
CA ASN A 31 -1.26 12.10 -11.47
C ASN A 31 -2.34 11.99 -10.37
N ASP A 32 -3.23 11.00 -10.44
CA ASP A 32 -4.23 10.75 -9.39
C ASP A 32 -3.53 10.53 -8.03
N ILE A 33 -2.42 9.79 -8.04
CA ILE A 33 -1.62 9.50 -6.85
C ILE A 33 -0.94 10.77 -6.32
N LEU A 34 -0.37 11.60 -7.23
CA LEU A 34 0.27 12.87 -6.87
C LEU A 34 -0.73 13.82 -6.19
N GLU A 35 -1.91 13.97 -6.77
CA GLU A 35 -2.99 14.79 -6.22
C GLU A 35 -3.44 14.26 -4.85
N ALA A 36 -3.74 12.97 -4.75
CA ALA A 36 -4.19 12.35 -3.50
C ALA A 36 -3.13 12.42 -2.38
N ALA A 37 -1.85 12.34 -2.74
CA ALA A 37 -0.73 12.46 -1.80
C ALA A 37 -0.31 13.92 -1.54
N ASN A 38 -0.86 14.89 -2.27
CA ASN A 38 -0.41 16.29 -2.29
C ASN A 38 1.12 16.39 -2.48
N LEU A 39 1.61 15.83 -3.57
CA LEU A 39 3.04 15.79 -3.93
C LEU A 39 3.27 16.29 -5.35
N THR A 40 4.47 16.79 -5.58
CA THR A 40 4.97 17.04 -6.93
C THR A 40 5.51 15.75 -7.54
N LYS A 41 5.62 15.73 -8.88
CA LYS A 41 6.20 14.62 -9.63
C LYS A 41 7.60 14.25 -9.10
N GLY A 42 8.48 15.25 -8.90
CA GLY A 42 9.80 15.03 -8.31
C GLY A 42 9.77 14.49 -6.88
N GLY A 43 8.80 14.93 -6.06
CA GLY A 43 8.60 14.41 -4.70
C GLY A 43 8.21 12.93 -4.67
N LEU A 44 7.39 12.48 -5.62
CA LEU A 44 7.03 11.06 -5.76
C LEU A 44 8.21 10.23 -6.28
N TYR A 45 8.87 10.68 -7.34
CA TYR A 45 9.96 9.94 -7.97
C TYR A 45 11.24 9.89 -7.11
N GLY A 46 11.34 10.73 -6.09
CA GLY A 46 12.35 10.57 -5.03
C GLY A 46 12.14 9.33 -4.15
N HIS A 47 10.96 8.68 -4.21
CA HIS A 47 10.61 7.52 -3.40
C HIS A 47 10.30 6.25 -4.21
N PHE A 48 9.77 6.38 -5.43
CA PHE A 48 9.35 5.28 -6.30
C PHE A 48 9.81 5.52 -7.73
N LYS A 49 10.21 4.48 -8.47
CA LYS A 49 10.70 4.66 -9.85
C LYS A 49 9.57 4.55 -10.88
N SER A 50 8.48 3.88 -10.53
CA SER A 50 7.38 3.55 -11.44
C SER A 50 6.03 3.47 -10.71
N LYS A 51 4.94 3.37 -11.47
CA LYS A 51 3.60 3.09 -10.94
C LYS A 51 3.52 1.66 -10.39
N GLU A 52 4.24 0.74 -11.02
CA GLU A 52 4.39 -0.65 -10.63
C GLU A 52 5.06 -0.77 -9.25
N ASP A 53 6.12 0.00 -8.98
CA ASP A 53 6.78 0.03 -7.67
C ASP A 53 5.82 0.48 -6.55
N ILE A 54 4.97 1.46 -6.86
CA ILE A 54 3.94 1.95 -5.94
C ILE A 54 2.88 0.88 -5.71
N TRP A 55 2.49 0.16 -6.76
CA TRP A 55 1.56 -0.96 -6.67
C TRP A 55 2.09 -2.07 -5.78
N TYR A 56 3.34 -2.52 -5.96
CA TYR A 56 3.92 -3.56 -5.11
C TYR A 56 3.94 -3.13 -3.64
N ALA A 57 4.34 -1.90 -3.35
CA ALA A 57 4.35 -1.40 -1.98
C ALA A 57 2.93 -1.28 -1.37
N ALA A 58 1.93 -0.89 -2.17
CA ALA A 58 0.53 -0.88 -1.75
C ALA A 58 -0.02 -2.29 -1.55
N TYR A 59 0.34 -3.24 -2.41
CA TYR A 59 -0.05 -4.64 -2.32
C TYR A 59 0.55 -5.31 -1.08
N ASP A 60 1.83 -5.10 -0.79
CA ASP A 60 2.47 -5.60 0.43
C ASP A 60 1.75 -5.11 1.69
N LYS A 61 1.35 -3.83 1.70
CA LYS A 61 0.52 -3.29 2.78
C LYS A 61 -0.86 -3.96 2.85
N ALA A 62 -1.51 -4.18 1.71
CA ALA A 62 -2.80 -4.86 1.66
C ALA A 62 -2.71 -6.30 2.20
N VAL A 63 -1.67 -7.04 1.81
CA VAL A 63 -1.38 -8.40 2.30
C VAL A 63 -1.12 -8.39 3.80
N ALA A 64 -0.37 -7.42 4.32
CA ALA A 64 -0.14 -7.29 5.76
C ALA A 64 -1.45 -7.06 6.54
N ILE A 65 -2.33 -6.19 6.03
CA ILE A 65 -3.66 -5.95 6.62
C ILE A 65 -4.49 -7.23 6.57
N TRP A 66 -4.58 -7.88 5.41
CA TRP A 66 -5.33 -9.11 5.24
C TRP A 66 -4.84 -10.22 6.18
N LYS A 67 -3.52 -10.42 6.27
CA LYS A 67 -2.93 -11.39 7.20
C LYS A 67 -3.31 -11.08 8.65
N ALA A 68 -3.19 -9.82 9.05
CA ALA A 68 -3.54 -9.39 10.40
C ALA A 68 -5.03 -9.52 10.72
N LEU A 69 -5.92 -9.52 9.73
CA LEU A 69 -7.35 -9.72 9.91
C LEU A 69 -7.74 -11.21 9.89
N VAL A 70 -7.21 -11.97 8.95
CA VAL A 70 -7.57 -13.37 8.73
C VAL A 70 -6.87 -14.31 9.70
N PHE A 71 -5.57 -14.11 9.96
CA PHE A 71 -4.79 -15.01 10.81
C PHE A 71 -4.75 -14.59 12.29
N LYS A 72 -5.40 -13.48 12.66
CA LYS A 72 -5.37 -12.92 14.02
C LYS A 72 -5.62 -13.95 15.13
N ASP A 73 -6.53 -14.88 14.87
CA ASP A 73 -6.98 -15.88 15.83
C ASP A 73 -6.65 -17.33 15.41
N ILE A 74 -6.07 -17.52 14.21
CA ILE A 74 -5.67 -18.86 13.72
C ILE A 74 -4.52 -19.43 14.55
N GLU A 75 -3.63 -18.60 15.08
CA GLU A 75 -2.54 -19.04 15.96
C GLU A 75 -3.04 -19.65 17.29
N LYS A 76 -4.30 -19.38 17.67
CA LYS A 76 -4.91 -19.90 18.91
C LYS A 76 -5.70 -21.19 18.71
N ILE A 77 -5.84 -21.67 17.47
CA ILE A 77 -6.58 -22.89 17.17
C ILE A 77 -5.61 -24.07 17.27
N ASP A 78 -5.71 -24.92 18.28
CA ASP A 78 -4.76 -26.03 18.48
C ASP A 78 -4.83 -27.12 17.41
N ASP A 79 -5.98 -27.29 16.77
CA ASP A 79 -6.24 -28.30 15.74
C ASP A 79 -5.95 -27.75 14.33
N PRO A 80 -4.93 -28.25 13.61
CA PRO A 80 -4.59 -27.79 12.26
C PRO A 80 -5.72 -27.95 11.24
N LEU A 81 -6.62 -28.93 11.41
CA LEU A 81 -7.76 -29.13 10.51
C LEU A 81 -8.87 -28.09 10.70
N LYS A 82 -8.86 -27.36 11.82
CA LYS A 82 -9.76 -26.22 12.07
C LYS A 82 -9.18 -24.88 11.58
N ARG A 83 -7.97 -24.89 10.99
CA ARG A 83 -7.27 -23.70 10.47
C ARG A 83 -7.42 -23.49 8.96
N ILE A 84 -8.05 -24.44 8.25
CA ILE A 84 -8.30 -24.47 6.79
C ILE A 84 -9.79 -24.35 6.51
#